data_AF-A0A974A8E8-F1
#
_entry.id   AF-A0A974A8E8-F1
#
_cell.length_a   1.000
_cell.length_b   1.000
_cell.length_c   1.000
_cell.angle_alpha   90.00
_cell.angle_beta   90.00
_cell.angle_gamma   90.00
#
_symmetry.space_group_name_H-M   'P 1'
#
loop_
_entity.id
_entity.type
_entity.pdbx_description
1 polymer ?
#
loop_
_entity_poly.entity_id
_entity_poly.type
_entity_poly.pdbx_seq_one_letter_code
_entity_poly.pdbx_strand_id
1 'polypeptide(L)'
;MASRHGAEFRAEAVRIALTSGLSRKQVARDLGVGFSTLNRWIQQDRRDPEKPSTQSDLEKEIAELRRENRLLRGEREVLKKATQF
;
A
#
# COMPACT_ATOMS: atom_id res chain seq x y z
N MET A 1 27.28 -8.24 17.79
CA MET A 1 27.55 -8.01 16.35
C MET A 1 26.22 -7.93 15.63
N ALA A 2 25.77 -6.71 15.34
CA ALA A 2 24.46 -6.49 14.74
C ALA A 2 24.39 -7.15 13.36
N SER A 3 23.36 -7.97 13.16
CA SER A 3 22.99 -8.66 11.93
C SER A 3 22.64 -7.65 10.83
N ARG A 4 23.66 -6.96 10.30
CA ARG A 4 23.56 -5.95 9.24
C ARG A 4 22.98 -6.55 7.95
N HIS A 5 23.29 -7.81 7.69
CA HIS A 5 22.70 -8.58 6.60
C HIS A 5 21.20 -8.83 6.77
N GLY A 6 20.68 -8.92 8.00
CA GLY A 6 19.26 -9.20 8.22
C GLY A 6 18.34 -8.03 7.87
N ALA A 7 18.80 -6.79 8.10
CA ALA A 7 18.02 -5.58 7.82
C ALA A 7 17.98 -5.27 6.31
N GLU A 8 19.12 -5.32 5.63
CA GLU A 8 19.21 -5.12 4.18
C GLU A 8 18.49 -6.23 3.42
N PHE A 9 18.70 -7.49 3.82
CA PHE A 9 17.98 -8.63 3.22
C PHE A 9 16.47 -8.51 3.42
N ARG A 10 16.01 -8.10 4.61
CA ARG A 10 14.59 -7.86 4.86
C ARG A 10 14.04 -6.76 3.95
N ALA A 11 14.74 -5.63 3.84
CA ALA A 11 14.30 -4.51 2.99
C ALA A 11 14.21 -4.95 1.52
N GLU A 12 15.19 -5.72 1.05
CA GLU A 12 15.21 -6.25 -0.31
C GLU A 12 14.09 -7.27 -0.54
N ALA A 13 13.85 -8.18 0.42
CA ALA A 13 12.77 -9.16 0.36
C ALA A 13 11.39 -8.48 0.29
N VAL A 14 11.18 -7.41 1.06
CA VAL A 14 9.95 -6.60 1.01
C VAL A 14 9.83 -5.89 -0.33
N ARG A 15 10.91 -5.28 -0.83
CA ARG A 15 10.94 -4.60 -2.14
C ARG A 15 10.52 -5.56 -3.26
N ILE A 16 11.17 -6.72 -3.36
CA ILE A 16 10.85 -7.76 -4.35
C ILE A 16 9.39 -8.21 -4.22
N ALA A 17 8.91 -8.43 -3.00
CA ALA A 17 7.52 -8.86 -2.77
C ALA A 17 6.46 -7.82 -3.17
N LEU A 18 6.84 -6.54 -3.26
CA LEU A 18 5.93 -5.45 -3.65
C LEU A 18 6.06 -5.07 -5.13
N THR A 19 7.22 -5.26 -5.76
CA THR A 19 7.48 -4.77 -7.14
C THR A 19 7.57 -5.85 -8.20
N SER A 20 7.89 -7.10 -7.85
CA SER A 20 8.19 -8.16 -8.84
C SER A 20 6.98 -8.70 -9.61
N GLY A 21 5.76 -8.36 -9.19
CA GLY A 21 4.52 -8.92 -9.75
C GLY A 21 4.28 -10.41 -9.39
N LEU A 22 5.23 -11.05 -8.68
CA LEU A 22 5.09 -12.41 -8.20
C LEU A 22 4.21 -12.49 -6.95
N SER A 23 3.58 -13.64 -6.74
CA SER A 23 2.82 -13.87 -5.50
C SER A 23 3.76 -13.89 -4.30
N ARG A 24 3.32 -13.33 -3.16
CA ARG A 24 4.10 -13.34 -1.90
C ARG A 24 4.52 -14.76 -1.47
N LYS A 25 3.73 -15.79 -1.80
CA LYS A 25 4.09 -17.20 -1.53
C LYS A 25 5.28 -17.67 -2.37
N GLN A 26 5.33 -17.25 -3.63
CA GLN A 26 6.42 -17.57 -4.53
C GLN A 26 7.70 -16.84 -4.12
N VAL A 27 7.60 -15.53 -3.85
CA VAL A 27 8.74 -14.73 -3.35
C VAL A 27 9.29 -15.31 -2.04
N ALA A 28 8.43 -15.75 -1.12
CA ALA A 28 8.88 -16.39 0.12
C ALA A 28 9.67 -17.68 -0.14
N ARG A 29 9.20 -18.52 -1.06
CA ARG A 29 9.89 -19.76 -1.47
C ARG A 29 11.23 -19.46 -2.12
N ASP A 30 11.27 -18.53 -3.07
CA ASP A 30 12.45 -18.20 -3.86
C ASP A 30 13.56 -17.58 -2.99
N LEU A 31 13.17 -16.80 -1.97
CA LEU A 31 14.09 -16.22 -0.99
C LEU A 31 14.43 -17.16 0.18
N GLY A 32 13.84 -18.36 0.23
CA GLY A 32 14.04 -19.31 1.33
C GLY A 32 13.51 -18.82 2.68
N VAL A 33 12.55 -17.89 2.69
CA VAL A 33 11.95 -17.32 3.91
C VAL A 33 10.55 -17.86 4.16
N GLY A 34 10.19 -18.02 5.43
CA GLY A 34 8.81 -18.39 5.78
C GLY A 34 7.81 -17.35 5.29
N PHE A 35 6.70 -17.79 4.69
CA PHE A 35 5.64 -16.89 4.20
C PHE A 35 5.12 -15.94 5.27
N SER A 36 4.89 -16.45 6.49
CA SER A 36 4.46 -15.64 7.63
C SER A 36 5.50 -14.59 8.05
N THR A 37 6.79 -14.91 7.89
CA THR A 37 7.90 -13.99 8.17
C THR A 37 7.93 -12.86 7.15
N LEU A 38 7.84 -13.19 5.85
CA LEU A 38 7.77 -12.18 4.80
C LEU A 38 6.55 -11.26 4.98
N ASN A 39 5.39 -11.83 5.30
CA ASN A 39 4.18 -11.04 5.53
C ASN A 39 4.31 -10.11 6.75
N ARG A 40 4.97 -10.57 7.83
CA ARG A 40 5.29 -9.73 9.00
C ARG A 40 6.20 -8.57 8.62
N TRP A 41 7.23 -8.81 7.81
CA TRP A 41 8.14 -7.76 7.36
C TRP A 41 7.45 -6.70 6.52
N ILE A 42 6.58 -7.10 5.59
CA ILE A 42 5.76 -6.18 4.78
C ILE A 42 4.85 -5.34 5.69
N GLN A 43 4.20 -5.96 6.69
CA GLN A 43 3.32 -5.22 7.60
C GLN A 43 4.07 -4.24 8.50
N GLN A 44 5.27 -4.59 8.93
CA GLN A 44 6.13 -3.68 9.68
C GLN A 44 6.66 -2.54 8.81
N ASP A 45 7.00 -2.80 7.54
CA ASP A 45 7.41 -1.78 6.58
C ASP A 45 6.28 -0.78 6.28
N ARG A 46 5.04 -1.24 6.18
CA ARG A 46 3.85 -0.37 6.05
C ARG A 46 3.53 0.48 7.29
N ARG A 47 3.95 0.04 8.47
CA ARG A 47 3.73 0.75 9.74
C ARG A 47 4.81 1.76 10.04
N ASP A 48 5.90 1.76 9.27
CA ASP A 48 7.01 2.68 9.45
C ASP A 48 6.61 4.07 8.90
N PRO A 49 6.34 5.06 9.77
CA PRO A 49 5.81 6.35 9.34
C PRO A 49 6.83 7.16 8.51
N GLU A 50 8.12 6.80 8.56
CA GLU A 50 9.19 7.46 7.80
C GLU A 50 9.32 6.95 6.36
N LYS A 51 8.71 5.81 6.02
CA LYS A 51 8.70 5.27 4.65
C LYS A 51 7.29 5.32 4.09
N PRO A 52 6.93 6.36 3.31
CA PRO A 52 5.73 6.32 2.50
C PRO A 52 5.89 5.17 1.49
N SER A 53 5.28 4.02 1.78
CA SER A 53 5.13 2.98 0.78
C SER A 53 4.23 3.55 -0.32
N THR A 54 4.56 3.29 -1.58
CA THR A 54 3.73 3.71 -2.73
C THR A 54 2.27 3.27 -2.57
N GLN A 55 2.04 2.16 -1.86
CA GLN A 55 0.71 1.69 -1.52
C GLN A 55 -0.03 2.57 -0.48
N SER A 56 0.65 3.11 0.53
CA SER A 56 0.06 4.05 1.51
C SER A 56 -0.33 5.36 0.83
N ASP A 57 0.50 5.85 -0.10
CA ASP A 57 0.22 7.08 -0.84
C ASP A 57 -0.95 6.88 -1.81
N LEU A 58 -0.97 5.76 -2.55
CA LEU A 58 -2.11 5.40 -3.40
C LEU A 58 -3.40 5.20 -2.57
N GLU A 59 -3.33 4.62 -1.38
CA GLU A 59 -4.48 4.44 -0.50
C GLU A 59 -5.03 5.78 0.02
N LYS A 60 -4.15 6.74 0.34
CA LYS A 60 -4.53 8.12 0.70
C LYS A 60 -5.17 8.85 -0.48
N GLU A 61 -4.55 8.79 -1.65
CA GLU A 61 -5.04 9.42 -2.87
C GLU A 61 -6.40 8.86 -3.28
N ILE A 62 -6.61 7.54 -3.20
CA ILE A 62 -7.93 6.92 -3.41
C ILE A 62 -8.97 7.42 -2.39
N ALA A 63 -8.58 7.59 -1.13
CA ALA A 63 -9.49 8.08 -0.10
C ALA A 63 -9.88 9.55 -0.31
N GLU A 64 -8.95 10.39 -0.79
CA GLU A 64 -9.18 11.78 -1.17
C GLU A 64 -10.06 11.88 -2.41
N LEU A 65 -9.72 11.18 -3.49
CA LEU A 65 -10.52 11.14 -4.72
C LEU A 65 -11.95 10.65 -4.46
N ARG A 66 -12.14 9.68 -3.57
CA ARG A 66 -13.49 9.22 -3.17
C ARG A 66 -14.26 10.28 -2.38
N ARG A 67 -13.60 11.11 -1.58
CA ARG A 67 -14.23 12.22 -0.86
C ARG A 67 -14.68 13.30 -1.84
N GLU A 68 -13.79 13.69 -2.75
CA GLU A 68 -14.08 14.69 -3.77
C GLU A 68 -15.22 14.25 -4.70
N ASN A 69 -15.23 12.98 -5.14
CA ASN A 69 -16.32 12.46 -5.97
C ASN A 69 -17.68 12.51 -5.27
N ARG A 70 -17.72 12.30 -3.93
CA ARG A 70 -18.97 12.41 -3.16
C ARG A 70 -19.47 13.84 -3.09
N LEU A 71 -18.57 14.81 -2.88
CA LEU A 71 -18.92 16.24 -2.85
C LEU A 71 -19.44 16.69 -4.22
N LEU A 72 -18.70 16.41 -5.29
CA LEU A 72 -19.09 16.78 -6.66
C LEU A 72 -20.43 16.17 -7.08
N ARG A 73 -20.71 14.92 -6.68
CA ARG A 73 -22.03 14.30 -6.92
C ARG A 73 -23.14 15.01 -6.15
N GLY A 74 -22.89 15.40 -4.90
CA GLY A 74 -23.85 16.18 -4.11
C GLY A 74 -24.16 17.53 -4.74
N GLU A 75 -23.14 18.26 -5.18
CA GLU A 75 -23.29 19.55 -5.86
C GLU A 75 -24.09 19.43 -7.16
N ARG A 76 -23.82 18.40 -7.97
CA ARG A 76 -24.59 18.14 -9.19
C ARG A 76 -26.06 17.84 -8.91
N GLU A 77 -26.37 17.10 -7.85
CA GLU A 77 -27.75 16.79 -7.48
C GLU A 77 -28.50 18.04 -6.98
N VAL A 78 -27.82 18.94 -6.24
CA VAL A 78 -28.40 20.22 -5.81
C VAL A 78 -28.68 21.12 -7.02
N LEU A 79 -27.70 21.27 -7.93
CA LEU A 79 -27.88 22.06 -9.15
C LEU A 79 -29.01 21.50 -10.02
N LYS A 80 -29.07 20.18 -10.20
CA LYS A 80 -30.12 19.52 -10.99
C LYS A 80 -31.52 19.77 -10.41
N LYS A 81 -31.67 19.72 -9.08
CA LYS A 81 -32.93 20.07 -8.39
C LYS A 81 -33.27 21.56 -8.52
N ALA A 82 -32.27 22.45 -8.49
CA ALA A 82 -32.48 23.88 -8.65
C ALA A 82 -32.92 24.25 -10.08
N THR A 83 -32.51 23.48 -11.08
CA THR A 83 -32.95 23.65 -12.48
C THR A 83 -34.27 22.94 -12.83
N GLN A 84 -34.92 22.28 -11.87
CA GLN A 84 -36.20 21.57 -12.07
C GLN A 84 -37.46 22.43 -11.75
N PHE A 85 -37.29 23.74 -11.54
CA PHE A 85 -38.38 24.73 -11.47
C PHE A 85 -38.65 25.32 -12.86
#